data_AF-A0A960HKE4-F1
#
_entry.id   AF-A0A960HKE4-F1
#
_cell.length_a   1.000
_cell.length_b   1.000
_cell.length_c   1.000
_cell.angle_alpha   90.00
_cell.angle_beta   90.00
_cell.angle_gamma   90.00
#
_symmetry.space_group_name_H-M   'P 1'
#
loop_
_entity.id
_entity.type
_entity.pdbx_description
1 polymer ?
#
loop_
_entity_poly.entity_id
_entity_poly.type
_entity_poly.pdbx_seq_one_letter_code
_entity_poly.pdbx_strand_id
1 'polypeptide(L)'
;TFALGTRRLYDFLDEHLAVELLPVDWVNDPRVIAQQRDLVSINATTEVDFLGQCASETIGGRYWSGSGGQADFARGAMFAPGGQGFVVLPSTARHGTVSRIVPTLTPGSAVTTMKNTVDKVVTEHGVAELRGLGIRERTRELIAIADPAFRDDLTRAARDLGYA
;
A
#
# COMPACT_ATOMS: atom_id res chain seq x y z
N THR A 1 6.88 15.84 -11.23
CA THR A 1 6.31 16.52 -10.04
C THR A 1 7.40 17.03 -9.09
N PHE A 2 8.28 16.19 -8.54
CA PHE A 2 9.45 16.64 -7.76
C PHE A 2 10.53 15.55 -7.69
N ALA A 3 11.71 15.88 -7.15
CA ALA A 3 12.78 14.92 -6.88
C ALA A 3 13.41 15.17 -5.51
N LEU A 4 13.68 14.10 -4.75
CA LEU A 4 14.32 14.16 -3.44
C LEU A 4 15.40 13.07 -3.36
N GLY A 5 16.61 13.43 -2.98
CA GLY A 5 17.71 12.46 -2.89
C GLY A 5 19.04 13.08 -2.51
N THR A 6 20.11 12.38 -2.86
CA THR A 6 21.48 12.87 -2.66
C THR A 6 21.90 13.82 -3.78
N ARG A 7 23.04 14.51 -3.60
CA ARG A 7 23.62 15.37 -4.64
C ARG A 7 23.76 14.68 -6.00
N ARG A 8 24.13 13.39 -6.01
CA ARG A 8 24.23 12.58 -7.23
C ARG A 8 22.95 12.59 -8.07
N LEU A 9 21.77 12.61 -7.43
CA LEU A 9 20.49 12.71 -8.14
C LEU A 9 20.35 14.08 -8.79
N TYR A 10 20.63 15.15 -8.07
CA TYR A 10 20.52 16.51 -8.60
C TYR A 10 21.50 16.77 -9.74
N ASP A 11 22.74 16.30 -9.62
CA ASP A 11 23.74 16.38 -10.70
C ASP A 11 23.30 15.58 -11.95
N PHE A 12 22.56 14.48 -11.79
CA PHE A 12 22.00 13.72 -12.91
C PHE A 12 20.81 14.43 -13.58
N LEU A 13 20.01 15.18 -12.81
CA LEU A 13 18.84 15.87 -13.33
C LEU A 13 19.19 17.18 -14.05
N ASP A 14 20.33 17.78 -13.72
CA ASP A 14 20.78 19.06 -14.26
C ASP A 14 20.87 19.02 -15.79
N GLU A 15 20.07 19.86 -16.45
CA GLU A 15 19.93 19.96 -17.91
C GLU A 15 19.73 18.62 -18.66
N HIS A 16 19.19 17.60 -17.98
CA HIS A 16 19.09 16.26 -18.55
C HIS A 16 17.89 16.11 -19.49
N LEU A 17 18.15 16.09 -20.80
CA LEU A 17 17.11 16.05 -21.86
C LEU A 17 16.12 14.87 -21.78
N ALA A 18 16.48 13.77 -21.12
CA ALA A 18 15.58 12.64 -20.93
C ALA A 18 14.65 12.76 -19.71
N VAL A 19 14.73 13.84 -18.94
CA VAL A 19 13.91 14.05 -17.74
C VAL A 19 13.08 15.32 -17.86
N GLU A 20 11.78 15.18 -17.64
CA GLU A 20 10.85 16.30 -17.63
C GLU A 20 10.10 16.36 -16.29
N LEU A 21 10.10 17.54 -15.67
CA LEU A 21 9.36 17.80 -14.45
C LEU A 21 8.02 18.44 -14.77
N LEU A 22 6.97 17.61 -14.78
CA LEU A 22 5.59 18.05 -14.98
C LEU A 22 4.86 18.30 -13.65
N PRO A 23 3.83 19.17 -13.63
CA PRO A 23 3.10 19.52 -12.42
C PRO A 23 2.30 18.33 -11.87
N VAL A 24 1.98 18.37 -10.57
CA VAL A 24 1.41 17.22 -9.85
C VAL A 24 0.01 16.86 -10.34
N ASP A 25 -0.80 17.84 -10.72
CA ASP A 25 -2.14 17.67 -11.27
C ASP A 25 -2.15 16.94 -12.62
N TRP A 26 -1.02 16.92 -13.35
CA TRP A 26 -0.83 16.07 -14.52
C TRP A 26 -0.24 14.71 -14.15
N VAL A 27 0.88 14.69 -13.43
CA VAL A 27 1.63 13.44 -13.13
C VAL A 27 0.82 12.48 -12.27
N ASN A 28 0.01 13.01 -11.35
CA ASN A 28 -0.82 12.23 -10.44
C ASN A 28 -2.26 12.08 -10.93
N ASP A 29 -2.64 12.54 -12.13
CA ASP A 29 -4.00 12.30 -12.61
C ASP A 29 -4.17 10.80 -12.93
N PRO A 30 -5.08 10.07 -12.26
CA PRO A 30 -5.29 8.65 -12.54
C PRO A 30 -5.65 8.35 -14.01
N ARG A 31 -6.25 9.32 -14.72
CA ARG A 31 -6.61 9.20 -16.14
C ARG A 31 -5.39 9.32 -17.06
N VAL A 32 -4.37 10.07 -16.65
CA VAL A 32 -3.09 10.16 -17.36
C VAL A 32 -2.26 8.92 -17.05
N ILE A 33 -2.18 8.54 -15.77
CA ILE A 33 -1.49 7.33 -15.32
C ILE A 33 -2.05 6.07 -16.02
N ALA A 34 -3.38 5.97 -16.18
CA ALA A 34 -4.05 4.84 -16.83
C ALA A 34 -3.68 4.63 -18.31
N GLN A 35 -3.07 5.62 -18.97
CA GLN A 35 -2.62 5.49 -20.36
C GLN A 35 -1.31 4.69 -20.47
N GLN A 36 -0.61 4.47 -19.36
CA GLN A 36 0.65 3.73 -19.31
C GLN A 36 0.36 2.23 -19.32
N ARG A 37 0.91 1.51 -20.31
CA ARG A 37 0.82 0.04 -20.36
C ARG A 37 1.81 -0.58 -19.39
N ASP A 38 1.41 -1.67 -18.75
CA ASP A 38 2.22 -2.46 -17.81
C ASP A 38 2.80 -1.62 -16.65
N LEU A 39 2.05 -0.58 -16.24
CA LEU A 39 2.43 0.30 -15.13
C LEU A 39 2.51 -0.49 -13.82
N VAL A 40 3.63 -0.36 -13.11
CA VAL A 40 3.80 -0.89 -11.76
C VAL A 40 3.84 0.26 -10.76
N SER A 41 2.87 0.29 -9.84
CA SER A 41 2.79 1.23 -8.72
C SER A 41 3.25 0.52 -7.44
N ILE A 42 4.22 1.10 -6.73
CA ILE A 42 4.73 0.54 -5.46
C ILE A 42 4.67 1.64 -4.39
N ASN A 43 3.90 1.40 -3.34
CA ASN A 43 3.73 2.34 -2.22
C ASN A 43 3.87 1.62 -0.89
N ALA A 44 4.39 2.31 0.13
CA ALA A 44 4.53 1.76 1.47
C ALA A 44 3.36 2.18 2.37
N THR A 45 2.94 1.33 3.30
CA THR A 45 1.86 1.62 4.25
C THR A 45 2.27 1.33 5.69
N THR A 46 1.65 1.94 6.71
CA THR A 46 1.97 1.68 8.13
C THR A 46 1.30 0.41 8.64
N GLU A 47 0.04 0.18 8.28
CA GLU A 47 -0.72 -1.02 8.63
C GLU A 47 -1.74 -1.38 7.54
N VAL A 48 -2.17 -2.64 7.52
CA VAL A 48 -3.22 -3.18 6.64
C VAL A 48 -4.20 -4.00 7.46
N ASP A 49 -5.51 -3.75 7.31
CA ASP A 49 -6.55 -4.53 7.98
C ASP A 49 -7.08 -5.71 7.15
N PHE A 50 -7.95 -6.55 7.73
CA PHE A 50 -8.54 -7.70 7.03
C PHE A 50 -9.45 -7.34 5.85
N LEU A 51 -10.00 -6.12 5.83
CA LEU A 51 -10.70 -5.62 4.64
C LEU A 51 -9.71 -5.35 3.50
N GLY A 52 -8.42 -5.24 3.78
CA GLY A 52 -7.38 -4.82 2.86
C GLY A 52 -7.26 -3.30 2.79
N GLN A 53 -7.77 -2.55 3.77
CA GLN A 53 -7.58 -1.11 3.85
C GLN A 53 -6.17 -0.80 4.33
N CYS A 54 -5.56 0.24 3.78
CA CYS A 54 -4.21 0.66 4.14
C CYS A 54 -4.26 2.02 4.83
N ALA A 55 -3.72 2.10 6.05
CA ALA A 55 -3.40 3.38 6.68
C ALA A 55 -1.93 3.68 6.44
N SER A 56 -1.62 4.82 5.83
CA SER A 56 -0.24 5.14 5.40
C SER A 56 0.25 6.49 5.92
N GLU A 57 -0.66 7.33 6.42
CA GLU A 57 -0.34 8.66 6.94
C GLU A 57 -0.39 8.80 8.46
N THR A 58 -0.95 7.79 9.15
CA THR A 58 -1.15 7.81 10.60
C THR A 58 -0.58 6.58 11.28
N ILE A 59 -0.17 6.75 12.53
CA ILE A 59 0.21 5.66 13.45
C ILE A 59 -0.47 5.95 14.78
N GLY A 60 -1.44 5.11 15.18
CA GLY A 60 -2.21 5.33 16.41
C GLY A 60 -2.99 6.64 16.42
N GLY A 61 -3.57 7.01 15.26
CA GLY A 61 -4.31 8.26 15.07
C GLY A 61 -3.47 9.55 15.06
N ARG A 62 -2.14 9.45 15.15
CA ARG A 62 -1.25 10.60 14.98
C ARG A 62 -0.67 10.63 13.58
N TYR A 63 -0.66 11.81 12.96
CA TYR A 63 -0.02 12.00 11.67
C TYR A 63 1.48 11.75 11.77
N TRP A 64 1.95 10.92 10.86
CA TRP A 64 3.35 10.60 10.65
C TRP A 64 3.85 11.16 9.31
N SER A 65 2.99 11.15 8.30
CA SER A 65 3.23 11.68 6.96
C SER A 65 1.94 12.28 6.39
N GLY A 66 1.73 12.22 5.07
CA GLY A 66 0.46 12.50 4.42
C GLY A 66 0.17 11.44 3.34
N SER A 67 -1.07 11.40 2.85
CA SER A 67 -1.51 10.47 1.81
C SER A 67 -0.70 10.52 0.51
N GLY A 68 -0.21 11.71 0.13
CA GLY A 68 0.56 11.94 -1.08
C GLY A 68 -0.17 11.44 -2.34
N GLY A 69 0.57 10.87 -3.28
CA GLY A 69 0.02 10.31 -4.53
C GLY A 69 -0.40 8.85 -4.47
N GLN A 70 -0.35 8.20 -3.31
CA GLN A 70 -0.53 6.76 -3.21
C GLN A 70 -1.89 6.31 -3.75
N ALA A 71 -2.97 6.99 -3.37
CA ALA A 71 -4.31 6.67 -3.84
C ALA A 71 -4.47 6.91 -5.35
N ASP A 72 -3.77 7.90 -5.90
CA ASP A 72 -3.84 8.26 -7.31
C ASP A 72 -3.19 7.18 -8.18
N PHE A 73 -1.97 6.78 -7.83
CA PHE A 73 -1.25 5.71 -8.54
C PHE A 73 -1.88 4.34 -8.34
N ALA A 74 -2.51 4.07 -7.18
CA ALA A 74 -3.27 2.84 -6.99
C ALA A 74 -4.47 2.77 -7.96
N ARG A 75 -5.22 3.86 -8.14
CA ARG A 75 -6.31 3.92 -9.13
C ARG A 75 -5.79 3.88 -10.56
N GLY A 76 -4.73 4.65 -10.86
CA GLY A 76 -4.13 4.67 -12.19
C GLY A 76 -3.64 3.30 -12.64
N ALA A 77 -2.94 2.57 -11.76
CA ALA A 77 -2.51 1.19 -12.03
C ALA A 77 -3.68 0.23 -12.21
N MET A 78 -4.78 0.40 -11.46
CA MET A 78 -5.98 -0.42 -11.62
C MET A 78 -6.64 -0.23 -12.99
N PHE A 79 -6.56 0.96 -13.58
CA PHE A 79 -7.14 1.27 -14.90
C PHE A 79 -6.19 1.01 -16.07
N ALA A 80 -4.89 1.01 -15.82
CA ALA A 80 -3.85 0.79 -16.82
C ALA A 80 -3.93 -0.62 -17.44
N PRO A 81 -3.81 -0.77 -18.77
CA PRO A 81 -3.70 -2.08 -19.41
C PRO A 81 -2.46 -2.83 -18.90
N GLY A 82 -2.66 -3.98 -18.25
CA GLY A 82 -1.56 -4.73 -17.62
C GLY A 82 -1.03 -4.11 -16.32
N GLY A 83 -1.68 -3.07 -15.79
CA GLY A 83 -1.22 -2.38 -14.60
C GLY A 83 -1.29 -3.23 -13.32
N GLN A 84 -0.33 -2.99 -12.43
CA GLN A 84 -0.18 -3.68 -11.16
C GLN A 84 0.07 -2.70 -10.01
N GLY A 85 -0.65 -2.88 -8.90
CA GLY A 85 -0.48 -2.09 -7.68
C GLY A 85 0.03 -2.93 -6.53
N PHE A 86 1.12 -2.48 -5.90
CA PHE A 86 1.73 -3.12 -4.75
C PHE A 86 1.76 -2.16 -3.56
N VAL A 87 1.12 -2.56 -2.48
CA VAL A 87 1.29 -1.96 -1.17
C VAL A 87 2.28 -2.81 -0.39
N VAL A 88 3.37 -2.22 0.07
CA VAL A 88 4.46 -2.94 0.74
C VAL A 88 4.60 -2.52 2.19
N LEU A 89 4.88 -3.49 3.07
CA LEU A 89 5.20 -3.24 4.46
C LEU A 89 5.99 -4.41 5.04
N PRO A 90 6.97 -4.17 5.94
CA PRO A 90 7.38 -5.19 6.90
C PRO A 90 6.16 -5.78 7.61
N SER A 91 6.15 -7.07 7.87
CA SER A 91 5.03 -7.74 8.54
C SER A 91 4.90 -7.31 10.01
N THR A 92 5.99 -6.80 10.61
CA THR A 92 6.05 -6.34 12.00
C THR A 92 6.65 -4.93 12.17
N ALA A 93 6.44 -4.36 13.35
CA ALA A 93 7.05 -3.15 13.86
C ALA A 93 7.64 -3.39 15.27
N ARG A 94 8.34 -2.38 15.81
CA ARG A 94 8.88 -2.39 17.19
C ARG A 94 9.68 -3.66 17.49
N HIS A 95 10.65 -3.97 16.62
CA HIS A 95 11.51 -5.14 16.76
C HIS A 95 10.74 -6.48 16.84
N GLY A 96 9.71 -6.64 16.00
CA GLY A 96 8.95 -7.90 15.91
C GLY A 96 7.82 -8.03 16.94
N THR A 97 7.60 -7.03 17.80
CA THR A 97 6.61 -7.13 18.90
C THR A 97 5.20 -6.69 18.50
N VAL A 98 5.04 -6.05 17.35
CA VAL A 98 3.75 -5.53 16.87
C VAL A 98 3.53 -5.98 15.43
N SER A 99 2.43 -6.67 15.14
CA SER A 99 2.02 -6.98 13.77
C SER A 99 1.55 -5.72 13.04
N ARG A 100 1.85 -5.61 11.75
CA ARG A 100 1.33 -4.54 10.87
C ARG A 100 0.22 -5.03 9.95
N ILE A 101 -0.04 -6.33 9.94
CA ILE A 101 -1.31 -6.90 9.47
C ILE A 101 -2.21 -7.02 10.69
N VAL A 102 -3.33 -6.32 10.68
CA VAL A 102 -4.20 -6.14 11.85
C VAL A 102 -5.63 -6.59 11.52
N PRO A 103 -6.45 -6.98 12.51
CA PRO A 103 -7.84 -7.34 12.23
C PRO A 103 -8.66 -6.14 11.74
N THR A 104 -8.45 -5.00 12.40
CA THR A 104 -9.05 -3.70 12.11
C THR A 104 -7.97 -2.65 12.25
N LEU A 105 -7.98 -1.61 11.40
CA LEU A 105 -7.05 -0.48 11.54
C LEU A 105 -7.08 0.11 12.94
N THR A 106 -5.94 0.61 13.41
CA THR A 106 -5.83 1.20 14.74
C THR A 106 -6.85 2.34 14.88
N PRO A 107 -7.63 2.42 15.98
CA PRO A 107 -8.63 3.48 16.14
C PRO A 107 -8.03 4.88 15.93
N GLY A 108 -8.67 5.66 15.05
CA GLY A 108 -8.21 6.98 14.64
C GLY A 108 -7.24 7.00 13.45
N SER A 109 -6.78 5.84 12.95
CA SER A 109 -6.03 5.78 11.71
C SER A 109 -6.89 6.22 10.52
N ALA A 110 -6.30 7.03 9.64
CA ALA A 110 -6.91 7.43 8.38
C ALA A 110 -6.72 6.34 7.32
N VAL A 111 -7.79 6.00 6.60
CA VAL A 111 -7.71 5.09 5.45
C VAL A 111 -7.12 5.86 4.26
N THR A 112 -5.88 5.57 3.92
CA THR A 112 -5.17 6.20 2.79
C THR A 112 -5.45 5.47 1.47
N THR A 113 -5.52 4.14 1.48
CA THR A 113 -5.96 3.35 0.32
C THR A 113 -7.14 2.47 0.68
N MET A 114 -8.25 2.67 -0.03
CA MET A 114 -9.51 2.00 0.25
C MET A 114 -9.46 0.54 -0.16
N LYS A 115 -10.23 -0.31 0.54
CA LYS A 115 -10.32 -1.76 0.29
C LYS A 115 -10.60 -2.14 -1.17
N ASN A 116 -11.33 -1.29 -1.90
CA ASN A 116 -11.72 -1.57 -3.30
C ASN A 116 -10.63 -1.21 -4.31
N THR A 117 -9.57 -0.50 -3.88
CA THR A 117 -8.49 -0.03 -4.76
C THR A 117 -7.19 -0.82 -4.53
N VAL A 118 -7.01 -1.45 -3.36
CA VAL A 118 -5.84 -2.29 -3.11
C VAL A 118 -5.85 -3.51 -4.03
N ASP A 119 -4.75 -3.68 -4.78
CA ASP A 119 -4.50 -4.80 -5.67
C ASP A 119 -3.71 -5.90 -4.93
N LYS A 120 -2.43 -5.64 -4.58
CA LYS A 120 -1.57 -6.59 -3.87
C LYS A 120 -0.97 -5.98 -2.61
N VAL A 121 -0.79 -6.82 -1.60
CA VAL A 121 -0.07 -6.49 -0.36
C VAL A 121 1.16 -7.37 -0.27
N VAL A 122 2.32 -6.80 0.08
CA VAL A 122 3.60 -7.52 0.12
C VAL A 122 4.27 -7.32 1.46
N THR A 123 4.73 -8.42 2.04
CA THR A 123 5.65 -8.45 3.19
C THR A 123 6.88 -9.29 2.86
N GLU A 124 7.82 -9.38 3.78
CA GLU A 124 8.94 -10.32 3.72
C GLU A 124 8.51 -11.80 3.69
N HIS A 125 7.24 -12.12 3.95
CA HIS A 125 6.69 -13.48 3.92
C HIS A 125 5.94 -13.84 2.64
N GLY A 126 5.70 -12.89 1.73
CA GLY A 126 5.08 -13.18 0.45
C GLY A 126 4.18 -12.05 -0.06
N VAL A 127 3.29 -12.41 -1.00
CA VAL A 127 2.35 -11.51 -1.67
C VAL A 127 0.93 -12.03 -1.48
N ALA A 128 0.03 -11.15 -1.05
CA ALA A 128 -1.40 -11.38 -0.97
C ALA A 128 -2.09 -10.60 -2.10
N GLU A 129 -2.75 -11.31 -3.02
CA GLU A 129 -3.51 -10.70 -4.13
C GLU A 129 -4.96 -10.50 -3.70
N LEU A 130 -5.41 -9.26 -3.50
CA LEU A 130 -6.70 -8.97 -2.86
C LEU A 130 -7.81 -8.59 -3.86
N ARG A 131 -7.45 -8.27 -5.10
CA ARG A 131 -8.39 -7.83 -6.12
C ARG A 131 -9.33 -8.96 -6.51
N GLY A 132 -10.64 -8.71 -6.42
CA GLY A 132 -11.67 -9.71 -6.74
C GLY A 132 -11.99 -10.70 -5.62
N LEU A 133 -11.20 -10.73 -4.55
CA LEU A 133 -11.43 -11.63 -3.42
C LEU A 133 -12.52 -11.15 -2.47
N GLY A 134 -13.29 -12.09 -1.92
CA GLY A 134 -14.21 -11.87 -0.82
C GLY A 134 -13.49 -11.66 0.51
N ILE A 135 -14.21 -11.23 1.55
CA ILE A 135 -13.59 -10.88 2.84
C ILE A 135 -12.84 -12.05 3.51
N ARG A 136 -13.38 -13.27 3.45
CA ARG A 136 -12.73 -14.45 4.04
C ARG A 136 -11.44 -14.81 3.32
N GLU A 137 -11.45 -14.71 1.99
CA GLU A 137 -10.28 -14.97 1.15
C GLU A 137 -9.20 -13.91 1.39
N ARG A 138 -9.57 -12.62 1.39
CA ARG A 138 -8.65 -11.52 1.74
C ARG A 138 -7.99 -11.73 3.10
N THR A 139 -8.80 -12.07 4.11
CA THR A 139 -8.32 -12.31 5.47
C THR A 139 -7.31 -13.46 5.48
N ARG A 140 -7.60 -14.57 4.79
CA ARG A 140 -6.69 -15.71 4.67
C ARG A 140 -5.37 -15.33 3.99
N GLU A 141 -5.44 -14.64 2.86
CA GLU A 141 -4.26 -14.20 2.10
C GLU A 141 -3.39 -13.25 2.93
N LEU A 142 -4.00 -12.29 3.63
CA LEU A 142 -3.29 -11.38 4.52
C LEU A 142 -2.63 -12.10 5.70
N ILE A 143 -3.31 -13.05 6.34
CA ILE A 143 -2.72 -13.85 7.43
C ILE A 143 -1.55 -14.71 6.90
N ALA A 144 -1.65 -15.24 5.68
CA ALA A 144 -0.60 -16.06 5.08
C ALA A 144 0.73 -15.29 4.89
N ILE A 145 0.66 -13.97 4.70
CA ILE A 145 1.82 -13.08 4.58
C ILE A 145 2.13 -12.31 5.88
N ALA A 146 1.44 -12.59 6.99
CA ALA A 146 1.79 -12.06 8.30
C ALA A 146 3.00 -12.79 8.89
N ASP A 147 3.66 -12.17 9.87
CA ASP A 147 4.71 -12.81 10.66
C ASP A 147 4.17 -14.08 11.33
N PRO A 148 4.87 -15.23 11.23
CA PRO A 148 4.43 -16.49 11.82
C PRO A 148 4.02 -16.40 13.30
N ALA A 149 4.66 -15.53 14.09
CA ALA A 149 4.36 -15.36 15.52
C ALA A 149 2.96 -14.81 15.78
N PHE A 150 2.33 -14.13 14.81
CA PHE A 150 1.01 -13.50 14.96
C PHE A 150 -0.13 -14.23 14.24
N ARG A 151 0.17 -15.24 13.41
CA ARG A 151 -0.84 -15.90 12.56
C ARG A 151 -1.97 -16.55 13.35
N ASP A 152 -1.65 -17.20 14.47
CA ASP A 152 -2.66 -17.84 15.32
C ASP A 152 -3.59 -16.80 15.95
N ASP A 153 -3.03 -15.67 16.40
CA ASP A 153 -3.78 -14.58 17.02
C ASP A 153 -4.68 -13.88 16.01
N LEU A 154 -4.16 -13.61 14.81
CA LEU A 154 -4.92 -13.06 13.69
C LEU A 154 -6.02 -14.02 13.24
N THR A 155 -5.76 -15.33 13.23
CA THR A 155 -6.77 -16.34 12.90
C THR A 155 -7.90 -16.38 13.93
N ARG A 156 -7.59 -16.24 15.22
CA ARG A 156 -8.63 -16.11 16.26
C ARG A 156 -9.44 -14.84 16.07
N ALA A 157 -8.79 -13.69 15.87
CA ALA A 157 -9.49 -12.43 15.61
C ALA A 157 -10.38 -12.49 14.35
N ALA A 158 -9.94 -13.19 13.29
CA ALA A 158 -10.73 -13.41 12.10
C ALA A 158 -12.03 -14.19 12.40
N ARG A 159 -11.98 -15.20 13.29
CA ARG A 159 -13.17 -15.94 13.73
C ARG A 159 -14.12 -15.05 14.51
N ASP A 160 -13.59 -14.24 15.43
CA ASP A 160 -14.38 -13.34 16.27
C ASP A 160 -15.10 -12.27 15.44
N LEU A 161 -14.48 -11.79 14.36
CA LEU A 161 -15.07 -10.85 13.40
C LEU A 161 -16.00 -11.52 12.36
N GLY A 162 -16.07 -12.85 12.35
CA GLY A 162 -16.84 -13.61 11.35
C GLY A 162 -16.20 -13.63 9.95
N TYR A 163 -14.89 -13.38 9.84
CA TYR A 163 -14.10 -13.32 8.61
C TYR A 163 -13.27 -14.58 8.33
N ALA A 164 -13.34 -15.62 9.18
CA ALA A 164 -12.60 -16.88 9.02
C ALA A 164 -13.22 -17.88 8.05
#